data_AF-D7KZ57-F1
#
_entry.id   AF-D7KZ57-F1
#
_cell.length_a   1.000
_cell.length_b   1.000
_cell.length_c   1.000
_cell.angle_alpha   90.00
_cell.angle_beta   90.00
_cell.angle_gamma   90.00
#
_symmetry.space_group_name_H-M   'P 1'
#
loop_
_entity.id
_entity.type
_entity.pdbx_description
1 polymer ?
#
loop_
_entity_poly.entity_id
_entity_poly.type
_entity_poly.pdbx_seq_one_letter_code
_entity_poly.pdbx_strand_id
1 'polypeptide(L)'
;MDDTQVKALEEKLKSQLGQLELEQAVFERMVYKNKNQHRRCSYFQYLLKVRRDLRLLRTANMESMLRPCFHVISGRISKQKIHVLESLKLKKSDTGKPNILERLLGALHLLSQMTEPILKAASGISTLLARSFFIGFSVTFLALLARLRVLIQQILLDAVSVFNSVTSTSLKKQSVKIAQDGVEVGQRSLV
;
A
#
# COMPACT_ATOMS: atom_id res chain seq x y z
N MET A 1 -12.04 -11.96 -10.40
CA MET A 1 -10.70 -12.20 -10.97
C MET A 1 -10.54 -13.68 -11.13
N ASP A 2 -10.03 -14.11 -12.28
CA ASP A 2 -9.62 -15.50 -12.48
C ASP A 2 -8.37 -15.80 -11.64
N ASP A 3 -8.19 -17.04 -11.17
CA ASP A 3 -7.10 -17.41 -10.24
C ASP A 3 -5.70 -17.16 -10.84
N THR A 4 -5.61 -17.21 -12.18
CA THR A 4 -4.42 -16.83 -12.96
C THR A 4 -4.08 -15.34 -12.83
N GLN A 5 -5.10 -14.47 -12.88
CA GLN A 5 -4.92 -13.02 -12.75
C GLN A 5 -4.52 -12.64 -11.33
N VAL A 6 -5.02 -13.35 -10.32
CA VAL A 6 -4.70 -13.11 -8.91
C VAL A 6 -3.22 -13.40 -8.65
N LYS A 7 -2.71 -14.53 -9.14
CA LYS A 7 -1.29 -14.88 -9.03
C LYS A 7 -0.39 -13.90 -9.77
N ALA A 8 -0.76 -13.50 -10.99
CA ALA A 8 0.00 -12.52 -11.75
C ALA A 8 0.09 -11.17 -11.02
N LEU A 9 -1.01 -10.73 -10.40
CA LEU A 9 -1.03 -9.51 -9.58
C LEU A 9 -0.18 -9.63 -8.32
N GLU A 10 -0.20 -10.79 -7.65
CA GLU A 10 0.62 -11.06 -6.47
C GLU A 10 2.12 -10.96 -6.80
N GLU A 11 2.57 -11.62 -7.86
CA GLU A 11 3.97 -11.60 -8.28
C GLU A 11 4.41 -10.21 -8.78
N LYS A 12 3.52 -9.50 -9.48
CA LYS A 12 3.75 -8.10 -9.87
C LYS A 12 3.98 -7.20 -8.64
N LEU A 13 3.10 -7.28 -7.64
CA LEU A 13 3.23 -6.50 -6.41
C LEU A 13 4.50 -6.83 -5.63
N LYS A 14 4.88 -8.11 -5.53
CA LYS A 14 6.15 -8.52 -4.91
C LYS A 14 7.35 -7.90 -5.62
N SER A 15 7.36 -7.96 -6.96
CA SER A 15 8.43 -7.36 -7.77
C SER A 15 8.51 -5.85 -7.57
N GLN A 16 7.37 -5.14 -7.59
CA GLN A 16 7.31 -3.70 -7.37
C GLN A 16 7.77 -3.29 -5.97
N LEU A 17 7.40 -4.05 -4.94
CA LEU A 17 7.87 -3.81 -3.57
C LEU A 17 9.39 -4.00 -3.45
N GLY A 18 9.95 -5.05 -4.08
CA GLY A 18 11.40 -5.25 -4.14
C GLY A 18 12.13 -4.11 -4.86
N GLN A 19 11.59 -3.64 -5.98
CA GLN A 19 12.13 -2.47 -6.70
C GLN A 19 12.08 -1.20 -5.84
N LEU A 20 10.99 -0.99 -5.10
CA LEU A 20 10.83 0.15 -4.20
C LEU A 20 11.89 0.14 -3.08
N GLU A 21 12.22 -1.03 -2.52
CA GLU A 21 13.27 -1.16 -1.51
C GLU A 21 14.66 -0.78 -2.05
N LEU A 22 14.97 -1.19 -3.28
CA LEU A 22 16.22 -0.83 -3.94
C LEU A 22 16.31 0.68 -4.18
N GLU A 23 15.25 1.28 -4.72
CA GLU A 23 15.18 2.74 -4.94
C GLU A 23 15.25 3.52 -3.62
N GLN A 24 14.59 3.04 -2.56
CA GLN A 24 14.69 3.61 -1.22
C GLN A 24 16.13 3.57 -0.71
N ALA A 25 16.85 2.47 -0.88
CA ALA A 25 18.24 2.35 -0.45
C ALA A 25 19.17 3.32 -1.19
N VAL A 26 18.96 3.53 -2.49
CA VAL A 26 19.69 4.53 -3.27
C VAL A 26 19.34 5.95 -2.79
N PHE A 27 18.05 6.23 -2.61
CA PHE A 27 17.55 7.50 -2.13
C PHE A 27 18.12 7.87 -0.75
N GLU A 28 18.12 6.93 0.20
CA GLU A 28 18.67 7.17 1.55
C GLU A 28 20.16 7.50 1.52
N ARG A 29 20.95 6.81 0.68
CA ARG A 29 22.37 7.09 0.48
C ARG A 29 22.59 8.48 -0.11
N MET A 30 21.80 8.86 -1.11
CA MET A 30 21.87 10.18 -1.74
C MET A 30 21.48 11.30 -0.77
N VAL A 31 20.42 11.12 0.02
CA VAL A 31 20.03 12.08 1.06
C VAL A 31 21.10 12.20 2.13
N TYR A 32 21.73 11.10 2.54
CA TYR A 32 22.81 11.13 3.52
C TYR A 32 24.03 11.91 3.01
N LYS A 33 24.52 11.60 1.81
CA LYS A 33 25.70 12.24 1.19
C LYS A 33 25.52 13.76 1.06
N ASN A 34 24.31 14.22 0.75
CA ASN A 34 24.03 15.62 0.43
C ASN A 34 23.44 16.41 1.62
N LYS A 35 23.36 15.80 2.82
CA LYS A 35 22.69 16.38 3.99
C LYS A 35 23.31 17.69 4.45
N ASN A 36 24.63 17.76 4.54
CA ASN A 36 25.30 18.91 5.15
C ASN A 36 25.24 20.16 4.25
N GLN A 37 25.31 19.98 2.92
CA GLN A 37 25.29 21.07 1.95
C GLN A 37 23.91 21.71 1.80
N HIS A 38 22.83 20.92 1.93
CA HIS A 38 21.48 21.38 1.61
C HIS A 38 20.52 21.37 2.79
N ARG A 39 21.03 21.17 4.02
CA ARG A 39 20.22 20.98 5.24
C ARG A 39 19.15 22.06 5.44
N ARG A 40 19.47 23.32 5.15
CA ARG A 40 18.59 24.49 5.40
C ARG A 40 17.65 24.79 4.23
N CYS A 41 17.78 24.10 3.10
CA CYS A 41 16.96 24.37 1.93
C CYS A 41 15.57 23.73 2.05
N SER A 42 14.54 24.44 1.59
CA SER A 42 13.14 23.99 1.65
C SER A 42 12.89 22.69 0.89
N TYR A 43 13.45 22.53 -0.32
CA TYR A 43 13.35 21.29 -1.10
C TYR A 43 13.95 20.09 -0.35
N PHE A 44 15.00 20.31 0.44
CA PHE A 44 15.66 19.26 1.19
C PHE A 44 14.83 18.79 2.38
N GLN A 45 14.03 19.68 2.98
CA GLN A 45 13.04 19.29 3.98
C GLN A 45 11.97 18.36 3.39
N TYR A 46 11.56 18.58 2.14
CA TYR A 46 10.66 17.66 1.44
C TYR A 46 11.33 16.32 1.14
N LEU A 47 12.60 16.29 0.75
CA LEU A 47 13.36 15.02 0.63
C LEU A 47 13.42 14.24 1.95
N LEU A 48 13.59 14.93 3.08
CA LEU A 48 13.54 14.32 4.41
C LEU A 48 12.14 13.81 4.76
N LYS A 49 11.08 14.50 4.33
CA LYS A 49 9.70 14.00 4.48
C LYS A 49 9.49 12.72 3.67
N VAL A 50 9.86 12.70 2.39
CA VAL A 50 9.81 11.48 1.53
C VAL A 50 10.57 10.33 2.19
N ARG A 51 11.75 10.59 2.77
CA ARG A 51 12.51 9.57 3.50
C ARG A 51 11.76 9.00 4.71
N ARG A 52 11.08 9.84 5.48
CA ARG A 52 10.29 9.40 6.65
C ARG A 52 9.12 8.54 6.20
N ASP A 53 8.42 8.96 5.15
CA ASP A 53 7.26 8.25 4.62
C ASP A 53 7.66 6.87 4.08
N LEU A 54 8.78 6.77 3.35
CA LEU A 54 9.35 5.50 2.87
C LEU A 54 9.71 4.55 4.03
N ARG A 55 10.26 5.08 5.13
CA ARG A 55 10.56 4.27 6.33
C ARG A 55 9.31 3.78 7.04
N LEU A 56 8.28 4.62 7.10
CA LEU A 56 6.99 4.25 7.66
C LEU A 56 6.36 3.13 6.83
N LEU A 57 6.40 3.25 5.50
CA LEU A 57 5.92 2.22 4.57
C LEU A 57 6.66 0.89 4.74
N ARG A 58 7.99 0.93 4.86
CA ARG A 58 8.81 -0.27 5.14
C ARG A 58 8.40 -0.93 6.46
N THR A 59 8.16 -0.13 7.49
CA THR A 59 7.73 -0.62 8.82
C THR A 59 6.32 -1.21 8.78
N ALA A 60 5.44 -0.69 7.91
CA ALA A 60 4.11 -1.24 7.72
C ALA A 60 4.16 -2.69 7.19
N ASN A 61 5.20 -3.07 6.44
CA ASN A 61 5.38 -4.39 5.85
C ASN A 61 4.15 -4.82 5.02
N MET A 62 3.90 -4.10 3.92
CA MET A 62 2.75 -4.33 3.05
C MET A 62 2.68 -5.76 2.50
N GLU A 63 3.82 -6.40 2.24
CA GLU A 63 3.85 -7.78 1.75
C GLU A 63 3.12 -8.73 2.72
N SER A 64 3.39 -8.58 4.02
CA SER A 64 2.73 -9.37 5.06
C SER A 64 1.22 -9.12 5.14
N MET A 65 0.76 -7.90 4.82
CA MET A 65 -0.67 -7.55 4.83
C MET A 65 -1.40 -8.07 3.59
N LEU A 66 -0.73 -8.09 2.43
CA LEU A 66 -1.32 -8.50 1.15
C LEU A 66 -1.44 -10.04 1.04
N ARG A 67 -0.51 -10.79 1.64
CA ARG A 67 -0.54 -12.27 1.60
C ARG A 67 -1.90 -12.85 2.05
N PRO A 68 -2.47 -12.48 3.22
CA PRO A 68 -3.82 -12.91 3.60
C PRO A 68 -4.92 -12.47 2.62
N CYS A 69 -4.81 -11.28 2.03
CA CYS A 69 -5.78 -10.77 1.06
C CYS A 69 -5.85 -11.65 -0.19
N PHE A 70 -4.71 -12.05 -0.75
CA PHE A 70 -4.65 -12.94 -1.91
C PHE A 70 -5.26 -14.32 -1.62
N HIS A 71 -5.07 -14.87 -0.42
CA HIS A 71 -5.71 -16.12 -0.02
C HIS A 71 -7.25 -16.04 0.01
N VAL A 72 -7.81 -14.88 0.37
CA VAL A 72 -9.26 -14.64 0.39
C VAL A 72 -9.82 -14.54 -1.02
N ILE A 73 -9.10 -13.86 -1.93
CA ILE A 73 -9.51 -13.67 -3.32
C ILE A 73 -9.46 -15.00 -4.09
N SER A 74 -8.39 -15.80 -3.93
CA SER A 74 -8.21 -17.10 -4.60
C SER A 74 -9.14 -18.22 -4.09
N GLY A 75 -10.02 -17.97 -3.12
CA GLY A 75 -11.02 -18.96 -2.70
C GLY A 75 -10.48 -20.21 -2.01
N ARG A 76 -9.19 -20.28 -1.62
CA ARG A 76 -8.60 -21.37 -0.82
C ARG A 76 -9.09 -21.32 0.63
N ILE A 77 -10.37 -21.59 0.84
CA ILE A 77 -11.05 -21.55 2.14
C ILE A 77 -10.98 -22.95 2.75
N SER A 78 -10.07 -23.17 3.71
CA SER A 78 -10.16 -24.32 4.61
C SER A 78 -11.01 -23.94 5.83
N LYS A 79 -11.68 -24.94 6.44
CA LYS A 79 -12.64 -24.74 7.55
C LYS A 79 -12.06 -24.05 8.79
N GLN A 80 -10.73 -24.03 8.97
CA GLN A 80 -10.04 -23.25 10.02
C GLN A 80 -10.02 -21.72 9.78
N LYS A 81 -10.40 -21.23 8.58
CA LYS A 81 -10.24 -19.83 8.13
C LYS A 81 -11.45 -18.92 8.31
N ILE A 82 -12.53 -19.38 8.96
CA ILE A 82 -13.64 -18.49 9.37
C ILE A 82 -13.12 -17.39 10.31
N HIS A 83 -12.12 -17.72 11.13
CA HIS A 83 -11.42 -16.78 12.01
C HIS A 83 -10.56 -15.74 11.27
N VAL A 84 -10.08 -16.04 10.05
CA VAL A 84 -9.33 -15.08 9.19
C VAL A 84 -10.29 -14.06 8.59
N LEU A 85 -11.45 -14.51 8.11
CA LEU A 85 -12.56 -13.62 7.74
C LEU A 85 -13.04 -12.79 8.93
N GLU A 86 -13.00 -13.34 10.13
CA GLU A 86 -13.30 -12.62 11.37
C GLU A 86 -12.27 -11.55 11.71
N SER A 87 -10.97 -11.83 11.53
CA SER A 87 -9.88 -10.85 11.67
C SER A 87 -9.83 -9.79 10.55
N LEU A 88 -10.57 -10.03 9.46
CA LEU A 88 -10.79 -9.10 8.36
C LEU A 88 -12.14 -8.35 8.50
N LYS A 89 -12.94 -8.62 9.54
CA LYS A 89 -14.25 -7.96 9.70
C LYS A 89 -14.08 -6.45 9.78
N LEU A 90 -15.01 -5.75 9.14
CA LEU A 90 -15.14 -4.29 9.13
C LEU A 90 -15.62 -3.71 10.48
N LYS A 91 -15.90 -4.56 11.48
CA LYS A 91 -16.24 -4.14 12.84
C LYS A 91 -14.95 -3.95 13.63
N LYS A 92 -14.79 -2.77 14.25
CA LYS A 92 -13.75 -2.50 15.25
C LYS A 92 -13.66 -3.71 16.17
N SER A 93 -12.50 -4.35 16.23
CA SER A 93 -12.31 -5.38 17.24
C SER A 93 -12.40 -4.69 18.61
N ASP A 94 -13.15 -5.27 19.55
CA ASP A 94 -13.22 -4.81 20.95
C ASP A 94 -11.85 -4.79 21.66
N THR A 95 -10.77 -5.19 20.96
CA THR A 95 -9.42 -5.35 21.50
C THR A 95 -8.44 -4.23 21.11
N GLY A 96 -8.90 -3.15 20.44
CA GLY A 96 -8.10 -1.95 20.18
C GLY A 96 -6.94 -2.12 19.19
N LYS A 97 -6.74 -3.33 18.63
CA LYS A 97 -5.76 -3.61 17.57
C LYS A 97 -6.40 -3.42 16.19
N PRO A 98 -5.79 -2.65 15.28
CA PRO A 98 -6.36 -2.41 13.96
C PRO A 98 -6.37 -3.69 13.13
N ASN A 99 -7.48 -3.92 12.44
CA ASN A 99 -7.67 -5.10 11.59
C ASN A 99 -6.72 -5.04 10.37
N ILE A 100 -6.44 -6.19 9.74
CA ILE A 100 -5.51 -6.25 8.60
C ILE A 100 -5.94 -5.31 7.47
N LEU A 101 -7.25 -5.18 7.21
CA LEU A 101 -7.79 -4.25 6.21
C LEU A 101 -7.63 -2.79 6.61
N GLU A 102 -7.78 -2.44 7.88
CA GLU A 102 -7.57 -1.07 8.38
C GLU A 102 -6.09 -0.69 8.28
N ARG A 103 -5.19 -1.62 8.60
CA ARG A 103 -3.75 -1.45 8.43
C ARG A 103 -3.38 -1.28 6.96
N LEU A 104 -3.97 -2.09 6.07
CA LEU A 104 -3.78 -1.96 4.62
C LEU A 104 -4.30 -0.61 4.13
N LEU A 105 -5.49 -0.18 4.55
CA LEU A 105 -6.05 1.13 4.22
C LEU A 105 -5.13 2.27 4.70
N GLY A 106 -4.55 2.16 5.90
CA GLY A 106 -3.54 3.10 6.38
C GLY A 106 -2.31 3.15 5.49
N ALA A 107 -1.81 2.01 5.02
CA ALA A 107 -0.69 1.94 4.07
C ALA A 107 -1.05 2.55 2.70
N LEU A 108 -2.26 2.30 2.19
CA LEU A 108 -2.77 2.91 0.96
C LEU A 108 -2.89 4.43 1.09
N HIS A 109 -3.38 4.91 2.23
CA HIS A 109 -3.47 6.34 2.50
C HIS A 109 -2.08 6.99 2.54
N LEU A 110 -1.11 6.34 3.20
CA LEU A 110 0.28 6.78 3.21
C LEU A 110 0.85 6.89 1.77
N LEU A 111 0.70 5.85 0.96
CA LEU A 111 1.13 5.84 -0.44
C LEU A 111 0.52 7.00 -1.25
N SER A 112 -0.76 7.30 -1.04
CA SER A 112 -1.43 8.44 -1.67
C SER A 112 -0.83 9.79 -1.26
N GLN A 113 -0.60 9.97 0.04
CA GLN A 113 -0.04 11.21 0.61
C GLN A 113 1.41 11.48 0.20
N MET A 114 2.19 10.46 -0.13
CA MET A 114 3.59 10.60 -0.56
C MET A 114 3.76 11.38 -1.87
N THR A 115 2.71 11.51 -2.67
CA THR A 115 2.75 12.25 -3.95
C THR A 115 3.12 13.72 -3.76
N GLU A 116 2.55 14.36 -2.74
CA GLU A 116 2.74 15.79 -2.48
C GLU A 116 4.20 16.13 -2.10
N PRO A 117 4.85 15.49 -1.10
CA PRO A 117 6.24 15.80 -0.76
C PRO A 117 7.21 15.46 -1.90
N ILE A 118 6.94 14.42 -2.70
CA ILE A 118 7.75 14.10 -3.89
C ILE A 118 7.68 15.25 -4.90
N LEU A 119 6.49 15.75 -5.19
CA LEU A 119 6.28 16.87 -6.12
C LEU A 119 6.92 18.16 -5.63
N LYS A 120 6.78 18.48 -4.35
CA LYS A 120 7.37 19.69 -3.76
C LYS A 120 8.90 19.63 -3.76
N ALA A 121 9.48 18.46 -3.46
CA ALA A 121 10.92 18.26 -3.60
C ALA A 121 11.38 18.42 -5.05
N ALA A 122 10.69 17.76 -6.00
CA ALA A 122 11.02 17.83 -7.41
C ALA A 122 10.95 19.25 -7.95
N SER A 123 9.89 20.01 -7.62
CA SER A 123 9.73 21.41 -8.03
C SER A 123 10.91 22.28 -7.59
N GLY A 124 11.31 22.20 -6.31
CA GLY A 124 12.44 22.97 -5.80
C GLY A 124 13.78 22.56 -6.42
N ILE A 125 13.98 21.27 -6.69
CA ILE A 125 15.19 20.78 -7.37
C ILE A 125 15.21 21.19 -8.85
N SER A 126 14.05 21.20 -9.52
CA SER A 126 13.92 21.73 -10.89
C SER A 126 14.29 23.21 -10.97
N THR A 127 13.98 24.00 -9.94
CA THR A 127 14.43 25.41 -9.87
C THR A 127 15.96 25.51 -9.78
N LEU A 128 16.63 24.60 -9.07
CA LEU A 128 18.11 24.54 -9.06
C LEU A 128 18.64 24.20 -10.45
N LEU A 129 18.06 23.18 -11.09
CA LEU A 129 18.46 22.75 -12.42
C LEU A 129 18.28 23.86 -13.47
N ALA A 130 17.16 24.58 -13.42
CA ALA A 130 16.88 25.70 -14.31
C ALA A 130 17.89 26.86 -14.15
N ARG A 131 18.53 26.97 -13.00
CA ARG A 131 19.62 27.93 -12.72
C ARG A 131 21.01 27.32 -12.93
N SER A 132 21.10 26.12 -13.48
CA SER A 132 22.34 25.36 -13.66
C SER A 132 23.11 25.12 -12.35
N PHE A 133 22.42 25.14 -11.21
CA PHE A 133 23.01 24.87 -9.91
C PHE A 133 23.00 23.38 -9.62
N PHE A 134 24.17 22.86 -9.23
CA PHE A 134 24.36 21.47 -8.83
C PHE A 134 23.76 20.48 -9.86
N ILE A 135 24.02 20.67 -11.16
CA ILE A 135 23.34 19.94 -12.25
C ILE A 135 23.31 18.42 -12.01
N GLY A 136 24.45 17.82 -11.69
CA GLY A 136 24.54 16.37 -11.43
C GLY A 136 23.66 15.92 -10.25
N PHE A 137 23.64 16.69 -9.15
CA PHE A 137 22.74 16.46 -8.01
C PHE A 137 21.29 16.55 -8.46
N SER A 138 20.94 17.63 -9.18
CA SER A 138 19.57 17.94 -9.55
C SER A 138 18.98 16.88 -10.49
N VAL A 139 19.70 16.50 -11.55
CA VAL A 139 19.27 15.45 -12.48
C VAL A 139 19.14 14.10 -11.78
N THR A 140 20.10 13.74 -10.91
CA THR A 140 20.06 12.46 -10.18
C THR A 140 18.85 12.39 -9.23
N PHE A 141 18.59 13.45 -8.47
CA PHE A 141 17.43 13.47 -7.57
C PHE A 141 16.10 13.53 -8.30
N LEU A 142 16.00 14.27 -9.42
CA LEU A 142 14.80 14.27 -10.25
C LEU A 142 14.51 12.88 -10.81
N ALA A 143 15.53 12.17 -11.31
CA ALA A 143 15.38 10.80 -11.79
C ALA A 143 14.97 9.81 -10.67
N LEU A 144 15.53 9.95 -9.47
CA LEU A 144 15.13 9.14 -8.30
C LEU A 144 13.69 9.42 -7.88
N LEU A 145 13.32 10.70 -7.75
CA LEU A 145 11.96 11.10 -7.36
C LEU A 145 10.91 10.66 -8.39
N ALA A 146 11.24 10.72 -9.68
CA ALA A 146 10.37 10.22 -10.74
C ALA A 146 10.15 8.71 -10.63
N ARG A 147 11.21 7.91 -10.46
CA ARG A 147 11.11 6.46 -10.28
C ARG A 147 10.31 6.08 -9.03
N LEU A 148 10.62 6.72 -7.89
CA LEU A 148 9.87 6.53 -6.64
C LEU A 148 8.39 6.84 -6.83
N ARG A 149 8.06 7.96 -7.49
CA ARG A 149 6.66 8.32 -7.76
C ARG A 149 5.94 7.25 -8.56
N VAL A 150 6.53 6.80 -9.67
CA VAL A 150 5.92 5.80 -10.54
C VAL A 150 5.67 4.51 -9.78
N LEU A 151 6.66 4.01 -9.04
CA LEU A 151 6.52 2.79 -8.23
C LEU A 151 5.43 2.93 -7.16
N ILE A 152 5.44 4.02 -6.40
CA ILE A 152 4.44 4.28 -5.35
C ILE A 152 3.02 4.31 -5.92
N GLN A 153 2.82 4.99 -7.05
CA GLN A 153 1.50 5.10 -7.68
C GLN A 153 1.03 3.76 -8.28
N GLN A 154 1.94 2.98 -8.86
CA GLN A 154 1.61 1.65 -9.36
C GLN A 154 1.23 0.69 -8.23
N ILE A 155 2.01 0.66 -7.14
CA ILE A 155 1.72 -0.14 -5.95
C ILE A 155 0.38 0.28 -5.35
N LEU A 156 0.11 1.58 -5.26
CA LEU A 156 -1.18 2.10 -4.77
C LEU A 156 -2.35 1.57 -5.60
N LEU A 157 -2.27 1.68 -6.93
CA LEU A 157 -3.31 1.22 -7.84
C LEU A 157 -3.56 -0.29 -7.69
N ASP A 158 -2.48 -1.07 -7.75
CA ASP A 158 -2.53 -2.53 -7.68
C ASP A 158 -3.07 -2.99 -6.31
N ALA A 159 -2.63 -2.36 -5.21
CA ALA A 159 -3.09 -2.69 -3.87
C ALA A 159 -4.53 -2.23 -3.58
N VAL A 160 -5.00 -1.12 -4.15
CA VAL A 160 -6.43 -0.72 -4.11
C VAL A 160 -7.30 -1.75 -4.86
N SER A 161 -6.83 -2.28 -5.98
CA SER A 161 -7.52 -3.36 -6.70
C SER A 161 -7.69 -4.61 -5.84
N VAL A 162 -6.64 -5.00 -5.11
CA VAL A 162 -6.69 -6.10 -4.12
C VAL A 162 -7.69 -5.78 -3.01
N PHE A 163 -7.62 -4.58 -2.42
CA PHE A 163 -8.52 -4.15 -1.35
C PHE A 163 -10.01 -4.21 -1.77
N ASN A 164 -10.31 -3.69 -2.96
CA ASN A 164 -11.67 -3.71 -3.52
C ASN A 164 -12.13 -5.14 -3.80
N SER A 165 -11.24 -6.00 -4.30
CA SER A 165 -11.53 -7.41 -4.55
C SER A 165 -11.88 -8.14 -3.24
N VAL A 166 -11.08 -7.99 -2.18
CA VAL A 166 -11.35 -8.60 -0.86
C VAL A 166 -12.70 -8.10 -0.31
N THR A 167 -12.95 -6.80 -0.39
CA THR A 167 -14.18 -6.19 0.12
C THR A 167 -15.41 -6.74 -0.63
N SER A 168 -15.32 -6.87 -1.96
CA SER A 168 -16.39 -7.45 -2.78
C SER A 168 -16.65 -8.92 -2.46
N THR A 169 -15.60 -9.71 -2.23
CA THR A 169 -15.71 -11.13 -1.83
C THR A 169 -16.34 -11.27 -0.44
N SER A 170 -16.02 -10.37 0.49
CA SER A 170 -16.62 -10.34 1.82
C SER A 170 -18.12 -10.02 1.76
N LEU A 171 -18.52 -8.99 1.01
CA LEU A 171 -19.92 -8.59 0.86
C LEU A 171 -20.77 -9.70 0.24
N LYS A 172 -20.29 -10.35 -0.83
CA LYS A 172 -20.98 -11.49 -1.47
C LYS A 172 -21.15 -12.68 -0.51
N LYS A 173 -20.16 -12.96 0.34
CA LYS A 173 -20.25 -14.06 1.32
C LYS A 173 -21.21 -13.73 2.47
N GLN A 174 -21.31 -12.46 2.85
CA GLN A 174 -22.24 -12.00 3.88
C GLN A 174 -23.69 -12.06 3.39
N SER A 175 -23.97 -11.69 2.14
CA SER A 175 -25.31 -11.81 1.55
C SER A 175 -25.77 -13.27 1.42
N VAL A 176 -24.86 -14.19 1.10
CA VAL A 176 -25.17 -15.64 1.05
C VAL A 176 -25.49 -16.20 2.44
N LYS A 177 -24.79 -15.76 3.50
CA LYS A 177 -25.11 -16.18 4.88
C LYS A 177 -26.49 -15.70 5.33
N ILE A 178 -26.88 -14.47 4.98
CA ILE A 178 -28.23 -13.94 5.29
C ILE A 178 -29.31 -14.73 4.53
N ALA A 179 -29.04 -15.12 3.29
CA ALA A 179 -29.96 -15.96 2.51
C ALA A 179 -30.07 -17.40 3.05
N GLN A 180 -29.04 -17.95 3.68
CA GLN A 180 -29.09 -19.28 4.30
C GLN A 180 -29.79 -19.26 5.67
N ASP A 181 -29.52 -18.26 6.52
CA ASP A 181 -30.22 -18.09 7.81
C ASP A 181 -31.72 -17.73 7.65
N GLY A 182 -32.10 -17.12 6.52
CA GLY A 182 -33.50 -16.81 6.22
C GLY A 182 -34.35 -18.01 5.78
N VAL A 183 -33.74 -19.15 5.46
CA VAL A 183 -34.45 -20.35 4.97
C VAL A 183 -34.83 -21.33 6.09
N GLU A 184 -34.35 -21.15 7.32
CA GLU A 184 -34.63 -22.09 8.43
C GLU A 184 -35.79 -21.69 9.38
N VAL A 185 -36.46 -20.55 9.19
CA VAL A 185 -37.54 -20.10 10.12
C VAL A 185 -38.95 -20.52 9.66
N GLY A 186 -39.07 -21.38 8.64
CA GLY A 186 -40.34 -21.65 7.96
C GLY A 186 -40.91 -23.06 8.09
N GLN A 187 -40.62 -23.85 9.13
CA GLN A 187 -41.29 -25.16 9.31
C GLN A 187 -41.20 -25.68 10.77
N ARG A 188 -42.03 -25.13 11.66
CA ARG A 188 -42.57 -25.91 12.78
C ARG A 188 -44.08 -25.76 12.77
N SER A 189 -44.70 -26.77 12.17
CA SER A 189 -46.15 -26.98 12.10
C SER A 189 -46.77 -26.90 13.49
N LEU A 190 -47.84 -26.11 13.59
CA LEU A 190 -48.89 -26.28 14.58
C LEU A 190 -49.56 -27.64 14.32
N VAL A 191 -49.48 -28.54 15.30
CA VAL A 191 -50.44 -29.62 15.54
C VAL A 191 -50.79 -29.55 17.01
#